data_AF-A0A1C5FNW2-F1
#
_entry.id   AF-A0A1C5FNW2-F1
#
_cell.length_a   1.000
_cell.length_b   1.000
_cell.length_c   1.000
_cell.angle_alpha   90.00
_cell.angle_beta   90.00
_cell.angle_gamma   90.00
#
_symmetry.space_group_name_H-M   'P 1'
#
loop_
_entity.id
_entity.type
_entity.pdbx_description
1 polymer ?
#
loop_
_entity_poly.entity_id
_entity_poly.type
_entity_poly.pdbx_seq_one_letter_code
_entity_poly.pdbx_strand_id
1 'polypeptide(L)'
;MPQNDLQRARDFRLSFARRQAGEVREVPGGFLVLHREYARSHEHNQLHIVGPPDPEGLPALADEAMAFLPHRRITVHDETLGPLCAPALERAGYSHVTEVLMVHTGPVPEAAAADVVERDLGPDPYGPLRRALTAQQRRWMPDADERTVHDLVERRTARRAGAEDVLFLAAHDDSGEIASWADLYLEPAAGIAQIEEVATAE
;
A
#
# COMPACT_ATOMS: atom_id res chain seq x y z
N MET A 1 0.52 -21.97 20.75
CA MET A 1 1.40 -20.79 20.81
C MET A 1 0.72 -19.71 19.99
N PRO A 2 0.56 -18.47 20.47
CA PRO A 2 0.01 -17.43 19.60
C PRO A 2 0.90 -17.37 18.36
N GLN A 3 0.30 -17.54 17.19
CA GLN A 3 0.97 -17.29 15.93
C GLN A 3 1.48 -15.84 16.01
N ASN A 4 2.78 -15.64 15.78
CA ASN A 4 3.45 -14.35 15.96
C ASN A 4 2.63 -13.26 15.24
N ASP A 5 2.04 -12.30 15.96
CA ASP A 5 1.19 -11.26 15.37
C ASP A 5 1.95 -10.45 14.30
N LEU A 6 3.28 -10.35 14.44
CA LEU A 6 4.15 -9.78 13.43
C LEU A 6 4.10 -10.59 12.12
N GLN A 7 4.15 -11.92 12.23
CA GLN A 7 4.04 -12.81 11.08
C GLN A 7 2.63 -12.71 10.45
N ARG A 8 1.57 -12.67 11.27
CA ARG A 8 0.19 -12.50 10.76
C ARG A 8 0.04 -11.19 9.98
N ALA A 9 0.56 -10.08 10.52
CA ALA A 9 0.51 -8.79 9.86
C ALA A 9 1.35 -8.76 8.56
N ARG A 10 2.53 -9.40 8.57
CA ARG A 10 3.34 -9.58 7.35
C ARG A 10 2.61 -10.40 6.30
N ASP A 11 2.06 -11.55 6.67
CA ASP A 11 1.32 -12.44 5.77
C ASP A 11 0.10 -11.74 5.16
N PHE A 12 -0.61 -10.95 5.97
CA PHE A 12 -1.70 -10.12 5.49
C PHE A 12 -1.24 -9.11 4.44
N ARG A 13 -0.16 -8.33 4.69
CA ARG A 13 0.38 -7.36 3.71
C ARG A 13 0.78 -8.04 2.39
N LEU A 14 1.40 -9.21 2.46
CA LEU A 14 1.80 -9.98 1.28
C LEU A 14 0.59 -10.52 0.49
N SER A 15 -0.40 -11.06 1.20
CA SER A 15 -1.66 -11.53 0.59
C SER A 15 -2.45 -10.38 -0.04
N PHE A 16 -2.58 -9.27 0.67
CA PHE A 16 -3.24 -8.05 0.21
C PHE A 16 -2.62 -7.55 -1.09
N ALA A 17 -1.28 -7.44 -1.13
CA ALA A 17 -0.54 -7.04 -2.34
C ALA A 17 -0.83 -7.96 -3.54
N ARG A 18 -0.91 -9.28 -3.32
CA ARG A 18 -1.25 -10.24 -4.39
C ARG A 18 -2.69 -10.11 -4.86
N ARG A 19 -3.65 -9.97 -3.95
CA ARG A 19 -5.08 -9.94 -4.29
C ARG A 19 -5.50 -8.65 -5.00
N GLN A 20 -4.91 -7.51 -4.63
CA GLN A 20 -5.17 -6.24 -5.32
C GLN A 20 -4.42 -6.09 -6.66
N ALA A 21 -3.49 -6.99 -6.97
CA ALA A 21 -2.72 -6.91 -8.21
C ALA A 21 -3.58 -7.32 -9.42
N GLY A 22 -3.41 -6.63 -10.55
CA GLY A 22 -3.98 -7.07 -11.82
C GLY A 22 -3.22 -8.26 -12.42
N GLU A 23 -1.95 -8.42 -12.05
CA GLU A 23 -1.09 -9.52 -12.47
C GLU A 23 -0.05 -9.80 -11.36
N VAL A 24 0.20 -11.08 -11.08
CA VAL A 24 1.27 -11.52 -10.17
C VAL A 24 2.20 -12.47 -10.93
N ARG A 25 3.51 -12.25 -10.80
CA ARG A 25 4.54 -13.12 -11.38
C ARG A 25 5.50 -13.59 -10.30
N GLU A 26 5.71 -14.89 -10.20
CA GLU A 26 6.77 -15.42 -9.33
C GLU A 26 8.15 -15.11 -9.92
N VAL A 27 9.10 -14.80 -9.03
CA VAL A 27 10.51 -14.53 -9.37
C VAL A 27 11.41 -15.23 -8.35
N PRO A 28 12.73 -15.38 -8.63
CA PRO A 28 13.65 -15.86 -7.63
C PRO A 28 13.55 -15.04 -6.32
N GLY A 29 13.28 -15.73 -5.20
CA GLY A 29 13.19 -15.11 -3.88
C GLY A 29 11.88 -14.37 -3.55
N GLY A 30 10.91 -14.33 -4.47
CA GLY A 30 9.64 -13.65 -4.20
C GLY A 30 8.71 -13.51 -5.40
N PHE A 31 8.04 -12.37 -5.50
CA PHE A 31 7.05 -12.14 -6.55
C PHE A 31 6.97 -10.65 -6.94
N LEU A 32 6.63 -10.41 -8.21
CA LEU A 32 6.27 -9.11 -8.75
C LEU A 32 4.74 -8.98 -8.72
N VAL A 33 4.25 -7.87 -8.19
CA VAL A 33 2.86 -7.42 -8.39
C VAL A 33 2.84 -6.33 -9.44
N LEU A 34 1.83 -6.36 -10.32
CA LEU A 34 1.62 -5.37 -11.37
C LEU A 34 0.15 -4.96 -11.44
N HIS A 35 -0.07 -3.69 -11.73
CA HIS A 35 -1.36 -3.16 -12.12
C HIS A 35 -1.19 -2.18 -13.27
N ARG A 36 -1.35 -2.65 -14.51
CA ARG A 36 -1.04 -1.89 -15.73
C ARG A 36 -1.88 -0.62 -15.89
N GLU A 37 -3.11 -0.62 -15.38
CA GLU A 37 -3.97 0.57 -15.39
C GLU A 37 -3.39 1.70 -14.51
N TYR A 38 -2.75 1.33 -13.41
CA TYR A 38 -2.16 2.24 -12.42
C TYR A 38 -0.64 2.17 -12.45
N ALA A 39 -0.06 2.22 -13.66
CA ALA A 39 1.36 2.00 -13.91
C ALA A 39 2.28 2.94 -13.13
N ARG A 40 1.79 4.09 -12.66
CA ARG A 40 2.56 5.04 -11.85
C ARG A 40 2.45 4.82 -10.35
N SER A 41 1.58 3.90 -9.90
CA SER A 41 1.51 3.53 -8.49
C SER A 41 2.63 2.56 -8.15
N HIS A 42 3.63 3.03 -7.40
CA HIS A 42 4.74 2.18 -6.97
C HIS A 42 4.26 1.01 -6.08
N GLU A 43 3.26 1.22 -5.24
CA GLU A 43 2.73 0.19 -4.34
C GLU A 43 2.07 -0.98 -5.09
N HIS A 44 1.42 -0.70 -6.22
CA HIS A 44 0.75 -1.72 -7.04
C HIS A 44 1.68 -2.32 -8.10
N ASN A 45 2.91 -1.82 -8.18
CA ASN A 45 3.91 -2.21 -9.18
C ASN A 45 5.28 -2.28 -8.52
N GLN A 46 5.54 -3.39 -7.81
CA GLN A 46 6.77 -3.59 -7.05
C GLN A 46 7.13 -5.07 -6.90
N LEU A 47 8.41 -5.33 -6.66
CA LEU A 47 8.93 -6.63 -6.27
C LEU A 47 8.84 -6.82 -4.75
N HIS A 48 8.22 -7.91 -4.32
CA HIS A 48 8.20 -8.37 -2.94
C HIS A 48 9.20 -9.53 -2.79
N ILE A 49 10.27 -9.33 -2.03
CA ILE A 49 11.24 -10.36 -1.69
C ILE A 49 10.90 -10.94 -0.32
N VAL A 50 10.59 -12.23 -0.28
CA VAL A 50 10.13 -12.94 0.93
C VAL A 50 11.04 -14.08 1.35
N GLY A 51 11.85 -14.60 0.43
CA GLY A 51 12.92 -15.56 0.68
C GLY A 51 14.30 -14.90 0.64
N PRO A 52 15.38 -15.68 0.79
CA PRO A 52 16.73 -15.15 0.74
C PRO A 52 17.01 -14.51 -0.64
N PRO A 53 17.27 -13.19 -0.71
CA PRO A 53 17.69 -12.56 -1.95
C PRO A 53 19.11 -13.03 -2.32
N ASP A 54 19.43 -12.92 -3.61
CA ASP A 54 20.80 -12.68 -4.07
C ASP A 54 21.00 -11.15 -4.09
N PRO A 55 21.68 -10.55 -3.10
CA PRO A 55 21.84 -9.10 -3.01
C PRO A 55 22.42 -8.47 -4.28
N GLU A 56 23.42 -9.12 -4.89
CA GLU A 56 24.11 -8.58 -6.07
C GLU A 56 23.28 -8.79 -7.35
N GLY A 57 22.47 -9.85 -7.40
CA GLY A 57 21.56 -10.11 -8.53
C GLY A 57 20.27 -9.29 -8.52
N LEU A 58 19.89 -8.71 -7.37
CA LEU A 58 18.60 -8.05 -7.18
C LEU A 58 18.37 -6.83 -8.09
N PRO A 59 19.35 -5.95 -8.36
CA PRO A 59 19.16 -4.86 -9.33
C PRO A 59 18.85 -5.36 -10.74
N ALA A 60 19.56 -6.39 -11.20
CA ALA A 60 19.37 -6.96 -12.54
C ALA A 60 17.99 -7.65 -12.65
N LEU A 61 17.57 -8.36 -11.60
CA LEU A 61 16.23 -8.93 -11.52
C LEU A 61 15.15 -7.85 -11.61
N ALA A 62 15.32 -6.73 -10.90
CA ALA A 62 14.38 -5.62 -10.93
C ALA A 62 14.31 -4.94 -12.30
N ASP A 63 15.45 -4.73 -12.95
CA ASP A 63 15.49 -4.18 -14.31
C ASP A 63 14.80 -5.13 -15.30
N GLU A 64 15.09 -6.43 -15.27
CA GLU A 64 14.43 -7.41 -16.15
C GLU A 64 12.91 -7.46 -15.91
N ALA A 65 12.50 -7.53 -14.65
CA ALA A 65 11.10 -7.69 -14.27
C ALA A 65 10.25 -6.42 -14.48
N MET A 66 10.86 -5.23 -14.41
CA MET A 66 10.17 -3.94 -14.36
C MET A 66 10.63 -2.95 -15.44
N ALA A 67 11.42 -3.34 -16.45
CA ALA A 67 11.93 -2.46 -17.51
C ALA A 67 10.84 -1.63 -18.23
N PHE A 68 9.62 -2.14 -18.31
CA PHE A 68 8.48 -1.48 -18.95
C PHE A 68 7.77 -0.45 -18.05
N LEU A 69 8.17 -0.32 -16.79
CA LEU A 69 7.65 0.65 -15.84
C LEU A 69 8.57 1.88 -15.76
N PRO A 70 8.02 3.07 -15.43
CA PRO A 70 8.81 4.28 -15.26
C PRO A 70 9.64 4.29 -13.96
N HIS A 71 9.44 3.29 -13.09
CA HIS A 71 10.05 3.20 -11.77
C HIS A 71 10.41 1.76 -11.43
N ARG A 72 11.23 1.60 -10.38
CA ARG A 72 11.53 0.31 -9.76
C ARG A 72 11.31 0.45 -8.26
N ARG A 73 10.56 -0.47 -7.67
CA ARG A 73 10.35 -0.56 -6.23
C ARG A 73 10.54 -2.01 -5.81
N ILE A 74 11.33 -2.19 -4.77
CA ILE A 74 11.62 -3.50 -4.18
C ILE A 74 11.37 -3.37 -2.68
N THR A 75 10.58 -4.29 -2.13
CA THR A 75 10.38 -4.42 -0.69
C THR A 75 10.91 -5.78 -0.25
N VAL A 76 11.95 -5.75 0.58
CA VAL A 76 12.53 -6.93 1.22
C VAL A 76 11.88 -7.08 2.59
N HIS A 77 11.16 -8.18 2.81
CA HIS A 77 10.36 -8.40 4.02
C HIS A 77 11.11 -9.09 5.16
N ASP A 78 12.44 -9.17 5.05
CA ASP A 78 13.31 -9.75 6.06
C ASP A 78 14.26 -8.67 6.61
N GLU A 79 14.20 -8.46 7.93
CA GLU A 79 14.95 -7.42 8.63
C GLU A 79 16.47 -7.59 8.56
N THR A 80 16.93 -8.83 8.40
CA THR A 80 18.37 -9.15 8.33
C THR A 80 18.89 -9.02 6.91
N LEU A 81 18.08 -9.37 5.91
CA LEU A 81 18.47 -9.40 4.51
C LEU A 81 18.32 -8.03 3.82
N GLY A 82 17.36 -7.19 4.25
CA GLY A 82 17.18 -5.84 3.71
C GLY A 82 18.47 -5.00 3.73
N PRO A 83 19.13 -4.85 4.90
CA PRO A 83 20.40 -4.13 5.00
C PRO A 83 21.53 -4.72 4.14
N LEU A 84 21.54 -6.04 3.92
CA LEU A 84 22.54 -6.70 3.06
C LEU A 84 22.33 -6.40 1.58
N CYS A 85 21.10 -6.11 1.16
CA CYS A 85 20.77 -5.74 -0.22
C CYS A 85 21.08 -4.27 -0.53
N ALA A 86 21.05 -3.40 0.48
CA ALA A 86 21.18 -1.95 0.30
C ALA A 86 22.45 -1.54 -0.49
N PRO A 87 23.67 -2.06 -0.19
CA PRO A 87 24.88 -1.62 -0.91
C PRO A 87 24.84 -1.90 -2.42
N ALA A 88 24.26 -3.03 -2.84
CA ALA A 88 24.16 -3.39 -4.26
C ALA A 88 23.11 -2.53 -4.98
N LEU A 89 21.96 -2.30 -4.32
CA LEU A 89 20.88 -1.45 -4.82
C LEU A 89 21.32 0.03 -4.91
N GLU A 90 22.03 0.55 -3.92
CA GLU A 90 22.56 1.91 -3.92
C GLU A 90 23.54 2.14 -5.08
N ARG A 91 24.44 1.18 -5.35
CA ARG A 91 25.33 1.23 -6.53
C ARG A 91 24.54 1.25 -7.85
N ALA A 92 23.37 0.61 -7.88
CA ALA A 92 22.46 0.63 -9.01
C ALA A 92 21.54 1.88 -9.05
N GLY A 93 21.71 2.83 -8.12
CA GLY A 93 20.99 4.11 -8.11
C GLY A 93 19.68 4.12 -7.33
N TYR A 94 19.40 3.10 -6.53
CA TYR A 94 18.22 3.07 -5.66
C TYR A 94 18.44 3.92 -4.41
N SER A 95 17.37 4.54 -3.92
CA SER A 95 17.30 5.00 -2.54
C SER A 95 16.75 3.90 -1.64
N HIS A 96 17.24 3.85 -0.39
CA HIS A 96 16.79 2.90 0.61
C HIS A 96 15.98 3.62 1.70
N VAL A 97 14.83 3.04 2.05
CA VAL A 97 14.02 3.43 3.20
C VAL A 97 13.68 2.20 4.03
N THR A 98 13.64 2.35 5.35
CA THR A 98 13.25 1.28 6.26
C THR A 98 11.79 1.44 6.66
N GLU A 99 10.96 0.47 6.31
CA GLU A 99 9.59 0.33 6.83
C GLU A 99 9.62 -0.59 8.06
N VAL A 100 9.02 -0.15 9.17
CA VAL A 100 8.93 -0.94 10.40
C VAL A 100 7.52 -1.51 10.57
N LEU A 101 7.43 -2.79 10.91
CA LEU A 101 6.18 -3.42 11.34
C LEU A 101 6.25 -3.62 12.85
N MET A 102 5.27 -3.06 13.56
CA MET A 102 5.23 -3.04 15.01
C MET A 102 3.99 -3.76 15.53
N VAL A 103 4.14 -4.47 16.65
CA VAL A 103 3.03 -5.10 17.37
C VAL A 103 2.84 -4.37 18.69
N HIS A 104 1.63 -3.85 18.90
CA HIS A 104 1.25 -3.28 20.19
C HIS A 104 0.91 -4.41 21.18
N THR A 105 1.61 -4.45 22.31
CA THR A 105 1.44 -5.47 23.37
C THR A 105 0.82 -4.90 24.65
N GLY A 106 0.49 -3.61 24.66
CA GLY A 106 -0.16 -2.92 25.77
C GLY A 106 -1.69 -3.07 25.76
N PRO A 107 -2.39 -2.47 26.73
CA PRO A 107 -3.85 -2.48 26.77
C PRO A 107 -4.42 -1.71 25.58
N VAL A 108 -5.38 -2.32 24.88
CA VAL A 108 -6.14 -1.63 23.82
C VAL A 108 -7.12 -0.66 24.50
N PRO A 109 -7.11 0.64 24.16
CA PRO A 109 -8.09 1.59 24.69
C PRO A 109 -9.52 1.17 24.38
N GLU A 110 -10.46 1.49 25.27
CA GLU A 110 -11.88 1.28 25.00
C GLU A 110 -12.31 2.10 23.78
N ALA A 111 -13.07 1.48 22.89
CA ALA A 111 -13.51 2.14 21.67
C ALA A 111 -14.46 3.31 22.03
N ALA A 112 -14.16 4.51 21.54
CA ALA A 112 -15.09 5.62 21.59
C ALA A 112 -16.21 5.42 20.55
N ALA A 113 -17.44 5.82 20.89
CA ALA A 113 -18.50 5.91 19.90
C ALA A 113 -18.15 7.00 18.87
N ALA A 114 -18.12 6.64 17.60
CA ALA A 114 -17.92 7.56 16.48
C ALA A 114 -18.91 7.25 15.37
N ASP A 115 -19.50 8.30 14.82
CA ASP A 115 -20.31 8.20 13.60
C ASP A 115 -19.38 8.13 12.39
N VAL A 116 -19.02 6.91 12.00
CA VAL A 116 -18.20 6.65 10.82
C VAL A 116 -19.10 6.25 9.66
N VAL A 117 -18.97 6.93 8.53
CA VAL A 117 -19.75 6.64 7.32
C VAL A 117 -18.85 5.99 6.29
N GLU A 118 -19.24 4.82 5.81
CA GLU A 118 -18.63 4.19 4.63
C GLU A 118 -18.99 5.00 3.37
N ARG A 119 -17.99 5.27 2.54
CA ARG A 119 -18.14 6.05 1.31
C ARG A 119 -17.45 5.37 0.14
N ASP A 120 -18.19 5.17 -0.93
CA ASP A 120 -17.55 4.91 -2.22
C ASP A 120 -16.72 6.12 -2.67
N LEU A 121 -15.72 5.86 -3.52
CA LEU A 121 -14.92 6.90 -4.18
C LEU A 121 -15.80 7.95 -4.88
N GLY A 122 -16.98 7.52 -5.36
CA GLY A 122 -17.97 8.34 -6.06
C GLY A 122 -17.66 8.51 -7.55
N PRO A 123 -18.58 9.10 -8.33
CA PRO A 123 -18.43 9.26 -9.77
C PRO A 123 -17.22 10.15 -10.10
N ASP A 124 -16.47 9.80 -11.13
CA ASP A 124 -15.43 10.68 -11.67
C ASP A 124 -16.06 11.89 -12.38
N PRO A 125 -15.55 13.13 -12.22
CA PRO A 125 -14.52 13.59 -11.27
C PRO A 125 -15.08 14.15 -9.94
N TYR A 126 -16.39 14.01 -9.69
CA TYR A 126 -17.11 14.78 -8.67
C TYR A 126 -17.36 14.06 -7.33
N GLY A 127 -16.96 12.80 -7.20
CA GLY A 127 -17.08 12.03 -5.96
C GLY A 127 -16.43 12.79 -4.79
N PRO A 128 -17.13 12.98 -3.64
CA PRO A 128 -16.56 13.72 -2.52
C PRO A 128 -15.23 13.15 -2.02
N LEU A 129 -15.14 11.82 -1.86
CA LEU A 129 -13.90 11.15 -1.45
C LEU A 129 -12.82 11.30 -2.53
N ARG A 130 -13.16 11.12 -3.81
CA ARG A 130 -12.24 11.35 -4.94
C ARG A 130 -11.65 12.75 -4.93
N ARG A 131 -12.46 13.79 -4.70
CA ARG A 131 -11.98 15.19 -4.61
C ARG A 131 -11.01 15.38 -3.45
N ALA A 132 -11.33 14.84 -2.27
CA ALA A 132 -10.45 14.92 -1.10
C ALA A 132 -9.10 14.25 -1.36
N LEU A 133 -9.11 13.06 -1.96
CA LEU A 133 -7.90 12.32 -2.32
C LEU A 133 -7.07 13.04 -3.39
N THR A 134 -7.72 13.57 -4.44
CA THR A 134 -7.03 14.38 -5.46
C THR A 134 -6.34 15.59 -4.82
N ALA A 135 -7.02 16.30 -3.90
CA ALA A 135 -6.44 17.44 -3.20
C ALA A 135 -5.24 17.04 -2.32
N GLN A 136 -5.34 15.92 -1.59
CA GLN A 136 -4.24 15.35 -0.81
C GLN A 136 -3.02 15.04 -1.69
N GLN A 137 -3.21 14.33 -2.82
CA GLN A 137 -2.10 13.98 -3.71
C GLN A 137 -1.43 15.23 -4.30
N ARG A 138 -2.22 16.24 -4.67
CA ARG A 138 -1.70 17.53 -5.15
C ARG A 138 -0.88 18.28 -4.11
N ARG A 139 -1.26 18.17 -2.83
CA ARG A 139 -0.53 18.78 -1.73
C ARG A 139 0.80 18.08 -1.45
N TRP A 140 0.78 16.74 -1.43
CA TRP A 140 1.96 15.93 -1.14
C TRP A 140 2.94 15.87 -2.32
N MET A 141 2.43 15.98 -3.54
CA MET A 141 3.20 15.89 -4.77
C MET A 141 2.82 17.05 -5.72
N PRO A 142 3.22 18.30 -5.41
CA PRO A 142 2.82 19.47 -6.20
C PRO A 142 3.27 19.39 -7.66
N ASP A 143 4.39 18.71 -7.92
CA ASP A 143 4.97 18.55 -9.25
C ASP A 143 4.48 17.29 -9.99
N ALA A 144 3.59 16.49 -9.39
CA ALA A 144 3.02 15.33 -10.07
C ALA A 144 2.14 15.75 -11.25
N ASP A 145 2.27 15.08 -12.39
CA ASP A 145 1.35 15.30 -13.50
C ASP A 145 -0.05 14.70 -13.23
N GLU A 146 -1.02 15.05 -14.08
CA GLU A 146 -2.41 14.55 -13.98
C GLU A 146 -2.51 13.03 -13.95
N ARG A 147 -1.65 12.33 -14.70
CA ARG A 147 -1.71 10.87 -14.79
C ARG A 147 -1.23 10.21 -13.50
N THR A 148 -0.17 10.75 -12.88
CA THR A 148 0.26 10.29 -11.55
C THR A 148 -0.84 10.48 -10.53
N VAL A 149 -1.46 11.67 -10.48
CA VAL A 149 -2.53 11.94 -9.51
C VAL A 149 -3.75 11.03 -9.76
N HIS A 150 -4.15 10.86 -11.01
CA HIS A 150 -5.21 9.93 -11.40
C HIS A 150 -4.91 8.50 -10.95
N ASP A 151 -3.76 7.93 -11.30
CA ASP A 151 -3.39 6.55 -10.92
C ASP A 151 -3.38 6.38 -9.39
N LEU A 152 -2.90 7.37 -8.64
CA LEU A 152 -2.82 7.31 -7.17
C LEU A 152 -4.17 7.40 -6.47
N VAL A 153 -5.15 8.10 -7.07
CA VAL A 153 -6.53 8.17 -6.57
C VAL A 153 -7.31 6.91 -6.97
N GLU A 154 -7.20 6.49 -8.23
CA GLU A 154 -8.01 5.42 -8.80
C GLU A 154 -7.61 4.02 -8.36
N ARG A 155 -6.33 3.82 -8.00
CA ARG A 155 -5.83 2.53 -7.47
C ARG A 155 -6.63 2.02 -6.27
N ARG A 156 -7.34 2.88 -5.55
CA ARG A 156 -8.28 2.46 -4.50
C ARG A 156 -9.32 1.47 -5.01
N THR A 157 -9.71 1.54 -6.27
CA THR A 157 -10.63 0.55 -6.86
C THR A 157 -10.05 -0.86 -6.81
N ALA A 158 -8.75 -1.03 -7.06
CA ALA A 158 -8.08 -2.33 -6.96
C ALA A 158 -7.99 -2.84 -5.52
N ARG A 159 -7.87 -1.94 -4.54
CA ARG A 159 -7.84 -2.29 -3.11
C ARG A 159 -9.08 -3.05 -2.65
N ARG A 160 -10.24 -2.90 -3.31
CA ARG A 160 -11.44 -3.68 -2.99
C ARG A 160 -11.26 -5.19 -3.10
N ALA A 161 -10.31 -5.66 -3.91
CA ALA A 161 -9.97 -7.08 -3.99
C ALA A 161 -8.97 -7.50 -2.89
N GLY A 162 -8.39 -6.55 -2.16
CA GLY A 162 -7.25 -6.77 -1.28
C GLY A 162 -7.57 -7.55 0.01
N ALA A 163 -8.82 -7.55 0.48
CA ALA A 163 -9.27 -8.24 1.70
C ALA A 163 -10.71 -8.76 1.58
N GLU A 164 -11.19 -9.53 2.57
CA GLU A 164 -12.58 -10.02 2.62
C GLU A 164 -13.57 -8.86 2.62
N ASP A 165 -13.39 -7.87 3.50
CA ASP A 165 -14.14 -6.62 3.48
C ASP A 165 -13.18 -5.42 3.36
N VAL A 166 -13.53 -4.46 2.50
CA VAL A 166 -12.75 -3.24 2.26
C VAL A 166 -13.70 -2.06 2.34
N LEU A 167 -13.49 -1.23 3.36
CA LEU A 167 -14.31 -0.07 3.66
C LEU A 167 -13.46 1.20 3.47
N PHE A 168 -13.97 2.15 2.71
CA PHE A 168 -13.39 3.49 2.67
C PHE A 168 -14.22 4.39 3.59
N LEU A 169 -13.60 4.87 4.65
CA LEU A 169 -14.24 5.59 5.74
C LEU A 169 -14.03 7.10 5.55
N ALA A 170 -15.05 7.90 5.83
CA ALA A 170 -14.93 9.35 5.86
C ALA A 170 -15.76 9.98 6.98
N ALA A 171 -15.21 11.01 7.62
CA ALA A 171 -15.92 11.90 8.53
C ALA A 171 -16.15 13.26 7.86
N HIS A 172 -17.25 13.93 8.22
CA HIS A 172 -17.63 15.23 7.66
C HIS A 172 -17.55 16.32 8.73
N ASP A 173 -17.29 17.55 8.30
CA ASP A 173 -17.46 18.72 9.16
C ASP A 173 -18.94 19.20 9.19
N ASP A 174 -19.20 20.26 9.95
CA ASP A 174 -20.52 20.88 10.07
C ASP A 174 -21.07 21.42 8.73
N SER A 175 -20.22 21.61 7.71
CA SER A 175 -20.61 22.03 6.37
C SER A 175 -21.00 20.86 5.45
N GLY A 176 -20.74 19.62 5.88
CA GLY A 176 -20.99 18.41 5.10
C GLY A 176 -19.87 18.07 4.11
N GLU A 177 -18.72 18.73 4.20
CA GLU A 177 -17.51 18.37 3.42
C GLU A 177 -16.69 17.31 4.17
N ILE A 178 -15.89 16.52 3.44
CA ILE A 178 -15.05 15.49 4.06
C ILE A 178 -13.91 16.17 4.83
N ALA A 179 -13.87 15.94 6.14
CA ALA A 179 -12.86 16.47 7.06
C ALA A 179 -11.74 15.46 7.36
N SER A 180 -12.02 14.16 7.26
CA SER A 180 -11.00 13.11 7.40
C SER A 180 -11.43 11.82 6.72
N TRP A 181 -10.48 10.95 6.41
CA TRP A 181 -10.72 9.65 5.78
C TRP A 181 -9.69 8.60 6.19
N ALA A 182 -10.05 7.34 6.00
CA ALA A 182 -9.16 6.19 6.18
C ALA A 182 -9.66 5.01 5.33
N ASP A 183 -8.76 4.07 5.03
CA ASP A 183 -9.10 2.78 4.47
C ASP A 183 -9.08 1.73 5.57
N LEU A 184 -10.11 0.89 5.65
CA LEU A 184 -10.19 -0.22 6.59
C LEU A 184 -10.33 -1.54 5.82
N TYR A 185 -9.40 -2.45 6.04
CA TYR A 185 -9.36 -3.78 5.44
C TYR A 185 -9.58 -4.83 6.52
N LEU A 186 -10.53 -5.73 6.34
CA LEU A 186 -10.92 -6.73 7.33
C LEU A 186 -10.78 -8.14 6.75
N GLU A 187 -10.32 -9.06 7.60
CA GLU A 187 -10.43 -10.51 7.42
C GLU A 187 -11.10 -11.08 8.67
N PRO A 188 -12.44 -10.99 8.78
CA PRO A 188 -13.16 -11.46 9.96
C PRO A 188 -12.82 -12.90 10.34
N ALA A 189 -12.67 -13.79 9.35
CA ALA A 189 -12.34 -15.20 9.59
C ALA A 189 -10.94 -15.38 10.23
N ALA A 190 -9.98 -14.50 9.88
CA ALA A 190 -8.62 -14.52 10.41
C ALA A 190 -8.43 -13.63 11.66
N GLY A 191 -9.47 -12.87 12.05
CA GLY A 191 -9.40 -11.87 13.12
C GLY A 191 -8.33 -10.81 12.85
N ILE A 192 -8.25 -10.31 11.60
CA ILE A 192 -7.30 -9.28 11.17
C ILE A 192 -8.08 -8.04 10.73
N ALA A 193 -7.60 -6.87 11.15
CA ALA A 193 -8.01 -5.57 10.64
C ALA A 193 -6.76 -4.74 10.36
N GLN A 194 -6.71 -4.06 9.22
CA GLN A 194 -5.66 -3.10 8.87
C GLN A 194 -6.30 -1.77 8.50
N ILE A 195 -5.75 -0.68 9.04
CA ILE A 195 -6.14 0.68 8.66
C ILE A 195 -4.98 1.34 7.90
N GLU A 196 -5.26 1.96 6.76
CA GLU A 196 -4.31 2.71 5.95
C GLU A 196 -4.88 4.07 5.53
N GLU A 197 -4.06 4.92 4.91
CA GLU A 197 -4.46 6.23 4.36
C GLU A 197 -5.22 7.12 5.36
N VAL A 198 -4.87 7.05 6.65
CA VAL A 198 -5.47 7.88 7.69
C VAL A 198 -5.02 9.32 7.48
N ALA A 199 -5.96 10.19 7.10
CA ALA A 199 -5.66 11.59 6.81
C ALA A 199 -6.80 12.51 7.26
N THR A 200 -6.42 13.75 7.55
CA THR A 200 -7.32 14.86 7.87
C THR A 200 -7.17 15.90 6.78
N ALA A 201 -8.28 16.48 6.31
CA ALA A 201 -8.25 17.66 5.47
C ALA A 201 -7.61 18.81 6.29
N GLU A 202 -6.63 19.50 5.69
CA GLU A 202 -6.10 20.77 6.23
C GLU A 202 -6.64 21.93 5.40
#